data_AF-A0A8T4T8P6-F1
#
_entry.id   AF-A0A8T4T8P6-F1
#
_cell.length_a   1.000
_cell.length_b   1.000
_cell.length_c   1.000
_cell.angle_alpha   90.00
_cell.angle_beta   90.00
_cell.angle_gamma   90.00
#
_symmetry.space_group_name_H-M   'P 1'
#
loop_
_entity.id
_entity.type
_entity.pdbx_description
1 polymer ?
#
loop_
_entity_poly.entity_id
_entity_poly.type
_entity_poly.pdbx_seq_one_letter_code
_entity_poly.pdbx_strand_id
1 'polypeptide(L)'
;MREHLKPQNRQYSENIKNYRCIFCKSENIVKWCKRKTKNEIKQRYKCKNCSKCFTINDGFYRMKKSRQLITSCLDLYFNGLSLRKIRYHIRQFTLDGVSHMSVWRWIIKFSKIINIC
;
A
#
# COMPACT_ATOMS: atom_id res chain seq x y z
N MET A 1 31.50 2.81 -22.66
CA MET A 1 30.66 1.76 -22.06
C MET A 1 29.91 2.37 -20.88
N ARG A 2 28.59 2.60 -20.98
CA ARG A 2 27.78 2.90 -19.79
C ARG A 2 27.23 1.57 -19.32
N GLU A 3 27.84 1.00 -18.28
CA GLU A 3 27.37 -0.22 -17.66
C GLU A 3 25.90 -0.05 -17.28
N HIS A 4 25.04 -0.84 -17.92
CA HIS A 4 23.68 -1.02 -17.49
C HIS A 4 23.72 -1.68 -16.12
N LEU A 5 23.56 -0.88 -15.07
CA LEU A 5 23.21 -1.38 -13.74
C LEU A 5 21.92 -2.19 -13.90
N LYS A 6 22.05 -3.52 -13.97
CA LYS A 6 20.94 -4.46 -13.92
C LYS A 6 20.15 -4.13 -12.65
N PRO A 7 18.84 -3.83 -12.72
CA PRO A 7 18.08 -3.58 -11.52
C PRO A 7 18.16 -4.84 -10.65
N GLN A 8 18.74 -4.68 -9.47
CA GLN A 8 18.97 -5.76 -8.52
C GLN A 8 17.64 -6.48 -8.28
N ASN A 9 17.66 -7.79 -8.51
CA ASN A 9 16.57 -8.72 -8.28
C ASN A 9 15.97 -8.49 -6.89
N ARG A 10 14.86 -7.74 -6.82
CA ARG A 10 14.07 -7.61 -5.60
C ARG A 10 13.31 -8.91 -5.42
N GLN A 11 13.95 -9.88 -4.76
CA GLN A 11 13.28 -11.06 -4.24
C GLN A 11 12.15 -10.56 -3.32
N TYR A 12 10.94 -10.46 -3.86
CA TYR A 12 9.75 -10.20 -3.07
C TYR A 12 9.50 -11.52 -2.34
N SER A 13 10.06 -11.66 -1.15
CA SER A 13 9.79 -12.78 -0.25
C SER A 13 8.28 -12.97 -0.22
N GLU A 14 7.79 -14.10 -0.75
CA GLU A 14 6.42 -14.53 -0.55
C GLU A 14 6.25 -14.77 0.94
N ASN A 15 5.95 -13.69 1.66
CA ASN A 15 5.51 -13.77 3.04
C ASN A 15 4.23 -14.58 2.98
N ILE A 16 4.33 -15.87 3.29
CA ILE A 16 3.21 -16.74 3.64
C ILE A 16 2.64 -16.16 4.93
N LYS A 17 1.90 -15.06 4.78
CA LYS A 17 1.18 -14.44 5.87
C LYS A 17 0.15 -15.48 6.29
N ASN A 18 0.33 -16.02 7.49
CA ASN A 18 -0.64 -16.90 8.11
C ASN A 18 -1.89 -16.07 8.42
N TYR A 19 -2.77 -15.93 7.43
CA TYR A 19 -3.94 -15.06 7.53
C TYR A 19 -4.90 -15.69 8.53
N ARG A 20 -5.21 -14.96 9.60
CA ARG A 20 -6.26 -15.32 10.56
C ARG A 20 -7.50 -14.47 10.34
N CYS A 21 -8.65 -14.99 10.71
CA CYS A 21 -9.89 -14.24 10.57
C CYS A 21 -9.87 -13.04 11.51
N ILE A 22 -10.16 -11.83 11.00
CA ILE A 22 -10.19 -10.60 11.82
C ILE A 22 -11.27 -10.69 12.91
N PHE A 23 -12.32 -11.49 12.70
CA PHE A 23 -13.46 -11.59 13.61
C PHE A 23 -13.32 -12.71 14.64
N CYS A 24 -13.00 -13.93 14.19
CA CYS A 24 -12.96 -15.12 15.06
C CYS A 24 -11.57 -15.73 15.21
N LYS A 25 -10.53 -15.12 14.63
CA LYS A 25 -9.11 -15.54 14.69
C LYS A 25 -8.79 -16.95 14.15
N SER A 26 -9.77 -17.69 13.64
CA SER A 26 -9.57 -19.00 13.02
C SER A 26 -8.70 -18.91 11.76
N GLU A 27 -7.96 -19.98 11.50
CA GLU A 27 -7.06 -20.13 10.34
C GLU A 27 -7.78 -20.66 9.09
N ASN A 28 -9.02 -21.13 9.24
CA ASN A 28 -9.87 -21.66 8.17
C ASN A 28 -10.42 -20.55 7.25
N ILE A 29 -9.59 -20.07 6.33
CA ILE A 29 -9.91 -18.98 5.39
C ILE A 29 -9.82 -19.46 3.95
N VAL A 30 -10.82 -19.07 3.14
CA VAL A 30 -10.85 -19.34 1.70
C VAL A 30 -10.83 -18.06 0.88
N LYS A 31 -10.18 -18.12 -0.29
CA LYS A 31 -10.31 -17.09 -1.33
C LYS A 31 -11.73 -17.15 -1.88
N TRP A 32 -12.45 -16.03 -1.83
CA TRP A 32 -13.88 -15.98 -2.22
C TRP A 32 -14.10 -15.21 -3.53
N CYS A 33 -13.91 -13.89 -3.52
CA CYS A 33 -14.12 -13.04 -4.70
C CYS A 33 -13.06 -11.95 -4.82
N LYS A 34 -12.97 -11.32 -5.99
CA LYS A 34 -12.14 -10.15 -6.24
C LYS A 34 -13.01 -8.90 -6.32
N ARG A 35 -12.61 -7.84 -5.62
CA ARG A 35 -13.21 -6.50 -5.73
C ARG A 35 -12.39 -5.69 -6.72
N LYS A 36 -12.99 -5.29 -7.84
CA LYS A 36 -12.38 -4.33 -8.78
C LYS A 36 -12.58 -2.91 -8.24
N THR A 37 -11.49 -2.17 -8.15
CA THR A 37 -11.47 -0.71 -7.93
C THR A 37 -10.88 -0.07 -9.19
N LYS A 38 -11.05 1.25 -9.39
CA LYS A 38 -10.46 1.97 -10.54
C LYS A 38 -8.97 1.68 -10.76
N ASN A 39 -8.22 1.50 -9.67
CA ASN A 39 -6.76 1.39 -9.71
C ASN A 39 -6.24 -0.03 -9.49
N GLU A 40 -6.99 -0.90 -8.78
CA GLU A 40 -6.50 -2.20 -8.32
C GLU A 40 -7.63 -3.23 -8.16
N ILE A 41 -7.30 -4.49 -8.38
CA ILE A 41 -8.16 -5.64 -8.08
C ILE A 41 -7.73 -6.22 -6.72
N LYS A 42 -8.60 -6.14 -5.71
CA LYS A 42 -8.31 -6.60 -4.36
C LYS A 42 -9.00 -7.94 -4.06
N GLN A 43 -8.25 -8.90 -3.54
CA GLN A 43 -8.80 -10.19 -3.14
C GLN A 43 -9.61 -10.06 -1.84
N ARG A 44 -10.80 -10.67 -1.81
CA ARG A 44 -11.61 -10.88 -0.62
C ARG A 44 -11.52 -12.33 -0.18
N TYR A 45 -11.54 -12.50 1.12
CA TYR A 45 -11.44 -13.78 1.80
C TYR A 45 -12.70 -13.99 2.64
N LYS A 46 -13.14 -15.24 2.75
CA LYS A 46 -14.23 -15.64 3.63
C LYS A 46 -13.70 -16.62 4.67
N CYS A 47 -14.10 -16.42 5.91
CA CYS A 47 -13.83 -17.39 6.96
C CYS A 47 -14.89 -18.50 6.94
N LYS A 48 -14.49 -19.78 7.03
CA LYS A 48 -15.46 -20.89 7.10
C LYS A 48 -16.17 -20.97 8.45
N ASN A 49 -15.47 -20.67 9.55
CA ASN A 49 -16.06 -20.75 10.91
C ASN A 49 -17.13 -19.69 11.16
N CYS A 50 -16.84 -18.40 10.91
CA CYS A 50 -17.80 -17.31 11.18
C CYS A 50 -18.57 -16.82 9.95
N SER A 51 -18.30 -17.38 8.75
CA SER A 51 -18.89 -16.97 7.47
C SER A 51 -18.71 -15.50 7.05
N LYS A 52 -17.96 -14.70 7.82
CA LYS A 52 -17.70 -13.29 7.51
C LYS A 52 -16.62 -13.14 6.44
N CYS A 53 -16.79 -12.10 5.61
CA CYS A 53 -15.87 -11.75 4.54
C CYS A 53 -15.01 -10.54 4.89
N PHE A 54 -13.71 -10.61 4.62
CA PHE A 54 -12.77 -9.52 4.87
C PHE A 54 -11.69 -9.42 3.78
N THR A 55 -10.90 -8.35 3.84
CA THR A 55 -9.73 -8.15 3.00
C THR A 55 -8.52 -8.07 3.90
N ILE A 56 -7.41 -8.65 3.46
CA ILE A 56 -6.15 -8.63 4.19
C ILE A 56 -5.63 -7.19 4.29
N ASN A 57 -5.14 -6.84 5.48
CA ASN A 57 -4.49 -5.55 5.72
C ASN A 57 -3.03 -5.62 5.26
N ASP A 58 -2.74 -5.14 4.05
CA ASP A 58 -1.37 -4.98 3.56
C ASP A 58 -0.71 -3.65 3.99
N GLY A 59 -1.20 -2.98 5.04
CA GLY A 59 -0.80 -1.62 5.42
C GLY A 59 -1.46 -0.51 4.58
N PHE A 60 -1.84 -0.82 3.33
CA PHE A 60 -2.54 0.09 2.41
C PHE A 60 -4.07 -0.05 2.46
N TYR A 61 -4.61 -0.47 3.62
CA TYR A 61 -6.04 -0.63 3.81
C TYR A 61 -6.78 0.72 3.66
N ARG A 62 -7.92 0.69 2.94
CA ARG A 62 -8.79 1.85 2.62
C ARG A 62 -8.11 3.01 1.86
N MET A 63 -6.98 2.76 1.21
CA MET A 63 -6.35 3.75 0.32
C MET A 63 -6.92 3.67 -1.10
N LYS A 64 -7.22 4.84 -1.68
CA LYS A 64 -7.72 4.98 -3.07
C LYS A 64 -6.60 4.96 -4.10
N LYS A 65 -5.46 5.58 -3.77
CA LYS A 65 -4.27 5.65 -4.63
C LYS A 65 -3.48 4.34 -4.53
N SER A 66 -2.75 4.03 -5.59
CA SER A 66 -1.93 2.80 -5.66
C SER A 66 -0.84 2.82 -4.59
N ARG A 67 -0.42 1.62 -4.17
CA ARG A 67 0.69 1.45 -3.22
C ARG A 67 1.94 2.21 -3.66
N GLN A 68 2.32 2.04 -4.94
CA GLN A 68 3.53 2.61 -5.54
C GLN A 68 3.56 4.14 -5.43
N LEU A 69 2.44 4.80 -5.73
CA LEU A 69 2.36 6.25 -5.65
C LEU A 69 2.58 6.73 -4.21
N ILE A 70 1.95 6.07 -3.24
CA ILE A 70 2.04 6.46 -1.82
C ILE A 70 3.46 6.26 -1.31
N THR A 71 4.11 5.14 -1.64
CA THR A 71 5.52 4.89 -1.26
C THR A 71 6.44 5.95 -1.86
N SER A 72 6.30 6.28 -3.14
CA SER A 72 7.11 7.34 -3.76
C SER A 72 6.92 8.70 -3.07
N CYS A 73 5.71 9.03 -2.62
CA CYS A 73 5.48 10.27 -1.87
C CYS A 73 6.23 10.29 -0.54
N LEU A 74 6.27 9.15 0.15
CA LEU A 74 6.95 8.99 1.43
C LEU A 74 8.47 9.06 1.22
N ASP A 75 9.00 8.38 0.21
CA ASP A 75 10.43 8.41 -0.13
C ASP A 75 10.90 9.84 -0.42
N LEU A 76 10.13 10.58 -1.22
CA LEU A 76 10.42 12.00 -1.52
C LEU A 76 10.39 12.87 -0.25
N TYR A 77 9.47 12.60 0.67
CA TYR A 77 9.40 13.32 1.94
C TYR A 77 10.61 13.02 2.84
N PHE A 78 11.03 11.75 2.95
CA PHE A 78 12.23 11.38 3.70
C PHE A 78 13.51 11.93 3.07
N ASN A 79 13.53 12.14 1.75
CA ASN A 79 14.60 12.88 1.06
C ASN A 79 14.56 14.40 1.30
N GLY A 80 13.67 14.90 2.17
CA GLY A 80 13.61 16.31 2.57
C GLY A 80 12.79 17.22 1.64
N LEU A 81 12.03 16.67 0.69
CA LEU A 81 11.18 17.49 -0.17
C LEU A 81 9.96 18.01 0.59
N SER A 82 9.64 19.29 0.36
CA SER A 82 8.42 19.88 0.91
C SER A 82 7.17 19.28 0.25
N LEU A 83 6.06 19.22 0.99
CA LEU A 83 4.77 18.67 0.51
C LEU A 83 4.30 19.31 -0.80
N ARG A 84 4.59 20.60 -1.00
CA ARG A 84 4.26 21.33 -2.24
C ARG A 84 5.13 20.88 -3.42
N LYS A 85 6.44 20.70 -3.21
CA LYS A 85 7.36 20.15 -4.23
C LYS A 85 6.99 18.71 -4.58
N ILE A 86 6.64 17.89 -3.58
CA ILE A 86 6.16 16.51 -3.80
C ILE A 86 4.91 16.51 -4.70
N ARG A 87 3.93 17.37 -4.42
CA ARG A 87 2.74 17.52 -5.27
C ARG A 87 3.11 17.90 -6.71
N TYR A 88 4.05 18.84 -6.89
CA TYR A 88 4.50 19.26 -8.22
C TYR A 88 5.14 18.10 -8.97
N HIS A 89 6.09 17.40 -8.33
CA HIS A 89 6.75 16.22 -8.89
C HIS A 89 5.73 15.15 -9.32
N ILE A 90 4.78 14.78 -8.45
CA ILE A 90 3.77 13.76 -8.76
C ILE A 90 2.89 14.15 -9.96
N ARG A 91 2.55 15.44 -10.09
CA ARG A 91 1.76 15.94 -11.22
C ARG A 91 2.49 15.82 -12.56
N GLN A 92 3.82 15.78 -12.56
CA GLN A 92 4.59 15.57 -13.79
C GLN A 92 4.54 14.12 -14.26
N PHE A 93 4.47 13.15 -13.35
CA PHE A 93 4.50 11.72 -13.69
C PHE A 93 3.13 11.05 -13.72
N THR A 94 2.10 11.66 -13.12
CA THR A 94 0.76 11.05 -12.99
C THR A 94 -0.35 12.02 -13.37
N LEU A 95 -1.29 11.53 -14.18
CA LEU A 95 -2.49 12.28 -14.57
C LEU A 95 -3.39 12.55 -13.37
N ASP A 96 -3.50 11.55 -12.48
CA ASP A 96 -4.28 11.67 -11.26
C ASP A 96 -3.48 12.40 -10.17
N GLY A 97 -3.48 13.72 -10.23
CA GLY A 97 -2.83 14.58 -9.25
C GLY A 97 -3.18 14.23 -7.78
N VAL A 98 -2.29 14.63 -6.87
CA VAL A 98 -2.42 14.40 -5.43
C VAL A 98 -2.40 15.74 -4.70
N SER A 99 -3.31 15.92 -3.75
CA SER A 99 -3.27 17.09 -2.87
C SER A 99 -2.13 16.93 -1.85
N HIS A 100 -1.42 18.02 -1.56
CA HIS A 100 -0.39 18.04 -0.53
C HIS A 100 -0.91 17.57 0.85
N MET A 101 -2.19 17.82 1.15
CA MET A 101 -2.87 17.33 2.35
C MET A 101 -3.03 15.81 2.38
N SER A 102 -3.23 15.17 1.21
CA SER A 102 -3.27 13.71 1.12
C SER A 102 -1.91 13.10 1.47
N VAL A 103 -0.83 13.72 0.99
CA VAL A 103 0.55 13.33 1.30
C VAL A 103 0.82 13.45 2.80
N TRP A 104 0.45 14.58 3.40
CA TRP A 104 0.60 14.80 4.85
C TRP A 104 -0.15 13.75 5.70
N ARG A 105 -1.39 13.40 5.32
CA ARG A 105 -2.15 12.33 6.00
C ARG A 105 -1.47 10.97 5.89
N TRP A 106 -0.83 10.67 4.77
CA TRP A 106 -0.06 9.44 4.61
C TRP A 106 1.17 9.45 5.52
N ILE A 107 1.91 10.55 5.56
CA ILE A 107 3.07 10.71 6.44
C ILE A 107 2.69 10.45 7.90
N ILE A 108 1.62 11.10 8.40
CA ILE A 108 1.16 10.86 9.78
C ILE A 108 0.79 9.40 10.01
N LYS A 109 0.08 8.78 9.06
CA LYS A 109 -0.35 7.39 9.19
C LYS A 109 0.86 6.44 9.27
N PHE A 110 1.87 6.64 8.43
CA PHE A 110 3.03 5.75 8.36
C PHE A 110 4.09 6.08 9.42
N SER A 111 4.23 7.34 9.82
CA SER A 111 5.09 7.74 10.95
C SER A 111 4.71 7.01 12.24
N LYS A 112 3.41 6.87 12.53
CA LYS A 112 2.91 6.07 13.66
C LYS A 112 3.26 4.58 13.58
N ILE A 113 3.45 4.05 12.36
CA ILE A 113 3.82 2.64 12.16
C ILE A 113 5.33 2.46 12.34
N ILE A 114 6.12 3.47 12.00
CA ILE A 114 7.59 3.42 11.96
C ILE A 114 8.22 3.73 13.34
N ASN A 115 7.45 4.16 14.36
CA ASN A 115 7.96 4.54 15.69
C ASN A 115 9.10 5.57 15.59
N ILE A 116 8.89 6.66 14.86
CA ILE A 116 9.81 7.81 14.83
C ILE A 116 9.52 8.83 15.95
N CYS A 117 8.68 8.46 16.92
CA CYS A 117 8.46 9.19 18.18
C CYS A 117 8.26 8.20 19.32
#